data_AF-F4RS72-F1
#
_entry.id   AF-F4RS72-F1
#
_cell.length_a   1.000
_cell.length_b   1.000
_cell.length_c   1.000
_cell.angle_alpha   90.00
_cell.angle_beta   90.00
_cell.angle_gamma   90.00
#
_symmetry.space_group_name_H-M   'P 1'
#
loop_
_entity.id
_entity.type
_entity.pdbx_description
1 polymer ?
#
loop_
_entity_poly.entity_id
_entity_poly.type
_entity_poly.pdbx_seq_one_letter_code
_entity_poly.pdbx_strand_id
1 'polypeptide(L)'
;MRSTHHRTNLRHTAVVHLSRKRTEATQRLNEAEEALRTLRISDPTLTAAYFENKWAEQKARQLDVITETQKQKRERVSVLLGLEEELIESLKRLNDIQSKHRRVRTQADNVALMALPGTVASVEEQIEAMADELGGTEFRGLAGATRNQTTALLALSVAQGKLYEARVGLTEARLRRHRNTGGIPSYVEYNSYCRQVAKYAVDYPNAVQPEMPDLETVMSMPLGDPFWNRGEIPPEEQEAAERDRLGIQSFLSRRSSEEELRRIAREVRQITGWANSYLGRITTLKQRVAAAPVGTNCDRMACICSIVSKKACKLWKRWGVELKRQLQETGTLLENTREMDELLKAGFEKVTQWTEKLWRKMAGIQAEEPDLYEEAEDEEYERLYDLNGEMREMRI
;
A
#
# COMPACT_ATOMS: atom_id res chain seq x y z
N MET A 1 -19.26 -18.24 -18.92
CA MET A 1 -18.41 -19.43 -18.69
C MET A 1 -17.12 -19.11 -17.94
N ARG A 2 -16.35 -18.07 -18.31
CA ARG A 2 -15.10 -17.69 -17.60
C ARG A 2 -15.28 -17.31 -16.11
N SER A 3 -16.28 -16.49 -15.77
CA SER A 3 -16.52 -16.09 -14.36
C SER A 3 -17.02 -17.24 -13.47
N THR A 4 -17.77 -18.18 -14.04
CA THR A 4 -18.24 -19.38 -13.34
C THR A 4 -17.11 -20.37 -13.10
N HIS A 5 -16.18 -20.51 -14.05
CA HIS A 5 -14.97 -21.32 -13.92
C HIS A 5 -14.01 -20.74 -12.87
N HIS A 6 -13.79 -19.42 -12.92
CA HIS A 6 -12.99 -18.70 -11.93
C HIS A 6 -13.56 -18.86 -10.50
N ARG A 7 -14.88 -18.72 -10.33
CA ARG A 7 -15.53 -18.93 -9.01
C ARG A 7 -15.48 -20.38 -8.52
N THR A 8 -15.46 -21.38 -9.41
CA THR A 8 -15.27 -22.78 -9.01
C THR A 8 -13.81 -23.05 -8.64
N ASN A 9 -12.85 -22.53 -9.41
CA ASN A 9 -11.42 -22.70 -9.12
C ASN A 9 -11.03 -22.03 -7.81
N LEU A 10 -11.52 -20.81 -7.54
CA LEU A 10 -11.35 -20.13 -6.25
C LEU A 10 -11.86 -20.95 -5.06
N ARG A 11 -12.91 -21.77 -5.25
CA ARG A 11 -13.38 -22.69 -4.19
C ARG A 11 -12.45 -23.90 -4.07
N HIS A 12 -11.97 -24.46 -5.17
CA HIS A 12 -11.04 -25.59 -5.13
C HIS A 12 -9.71 -25.23 -4.45
N THR A 13 -9.17 -24.03 -4.71
CA THR A 13 -7.89 -23.55 -4.15
C THR A 13 -8.02 -22.83 -2.80
N ALA A 14 -9.24 -22.52 -2.34
CA ALA A 14 -9.46 -21.77 -1.09
C ALA A 14 -8.69 -22.33 0.11
N VAL A 15 -8.71 -23.65 0.31
CA VAL A 15 -8.05 -24.30 1.45
C VAL A 15 -6.53 -24.31 1.30
N VAL A 16 -6.02 -24.47 0.08
CA VAL A 16 -4.58 -24.38 -0.24
C VAL A 16 -4.07 -22.95 0.01
N HIS A 17 -4.82 -21.96 -0.46
CA HIS A 17 -4.50 -20.55 -0.27
C HIS A 17 -4.52 -20.16 1.22
N LEU A 18 -5.47 -20.67 2.01
CA LEU A 18 -5.48 -20.48 3.47
C LEU A 18 -4.25 -21.11 4.13
N SER A 19 -3.83 -22.30 3.68
CA SER A 19 -2.61 -22.93 4.18
C SER A 19 -1.39 -22.07 3.90
N ARG A 20 -1.25 -21.57 2.66
CA ARG A 20 -0.14 -20.69 2.25
C ARG A 20 -0.11 -19.39 3.06
N LYS A 21 -1.26 -18.73 3.18
CA LYS A 21 -1.38 -17.50 3.99
C LYS A 21 -1.05 -17.73 5.45
N ARG A 22 -1.42 -18.89 6.00
CA ARG A 22 -1.05 -19.25 7.36
C ARG A 22 0.45 -19.40 7.48
N THR A 23 1.11 -20.16 6.61
CA THR A 23 2.58 -20.34 6.68
C THR A 23 3.32 -19.02 6.57
N GLU A 24 2.88 -18.12 5.68
CA GLU A 24 3.43 -16.77 5.55
C GLU A 24 3.19 -15.92 6.81
N ALA A 25 1.99 -15.97 7.40
CA ALA A 25 1.69 -15.25 8.63
C ALA A 25 2.47 -15.81 9.83
N THR A 26 2.66 -17.12 9.92
CA THR A 26 3.49 -17.75 10.96
C THR A 26 4.96 -17.37 10.80
N GLN A 27 5.48 -17.34 9.57
CA GLN A 27 6.84 -16.90 9.30
C GLN A 27 7.04 -15.43 9.71
N ARG A 28 6.13 -14.53 9.27
CA ARG A 28 6.17 -13.11 9.67
C ARG A 28 6.07 -12.91 11.17
N LEU A 29 5.28 -13.74 11.86
CA LEU A 29 5.20 -13.72 13.32
C LEU A 29 6.53 -14.10 13.96
N ASN A 30 7.17 -15.19 13.51
CA ASN A 30 8.46 -15.64 14.04
C ASN A 30 9.56 -14.60 13.81
N GLU A 31 9.67 -14.05 12.60
CA GLU A 31 10.64 -13.00 12.27
C GLU A 31 10.45 -11.75 13.14
N ALA A 32 9.19 -11.34 13.34
CA ALA A 32 8.86 -10.21 14.19
C ALA A 32 9.17 -10.47 15.67
N GLU A 33 8.89 -11.67 16.17
CA GLU A 33 9.24 -12.07 17.54
C GLU A 33 10.75 -12.14 17.75
N GLU A 34 11.50 -12.70 16.81
CA GLU A 34 12.95 -12.75 16.85
C GLU A 34 13.55 -11.35 16.87
N ALA A 35 13.10 -10.46 15.99
CA ALA A 35 13.55 -9.06 15.97
C ALA A 35 13.22 -8.31 17.28
N LEU A 36 12.06 -8.56 17.89
CA LEU A 36 11.74 -7.97 19.20
C LEU A 36 12.59 -8.58 20.33
N ARG A 37 12.90 -9.88 20.25
CA ARG A 37 13.76 -10.56 21.24
C ARG A 37 15.20 -10.06 21.15
N THR A 38 15.75 -9.86 19.95
CA THR A 38 17.10 -9.31 19.79
C THR A 38 17.19 -7.89 20.36
N LEU A 39 16.21 -7.03 20.07
CA LEU A 39 16.11 -5.70 20.67
C LEU A 39 16.00 -5.75 22.20
N ARG A 40 15.21 -6.67 22.74
CA ARG A 40 15.06 -6.89 24.19
C ARG A 40 16.35 -7.36 24.87
N ILE A 41 17.16 -8.16 24.18
CA ILE A 41 18.47 -8.62 24.68
C ILE A 41 19.45 -7.45 24.71
N SER A 42 19.42 -6.59 23.69
CA SER A 42 20.25 -5.38 23.63
C SER A 42 19.88 -4.35 24.70
N ASP A 43 18.59 -4.17 24.99
CA ASP A 43 18.12 -3.27 26.03
C ASP A 43 16.85 -3.81 26.72
N PRO A 44 16.93 -4.19 28.01
CA PRO A 44 15.80 -4.73 28.77
C PRO A 44 14.61 -3.78 28.91
N THR A 45 14.80 -2.47 28.73
CA THR A 45 13.73 -1.46 28.85
C THR A 45 12.79 -1.45 27.64
N LEU A 46 13.27 -1.93 26.48
CA LEU A 46 12.51 -2.05 25.23
C LEU A 46 11.47 -3.17 25.35
N THR A 47 10.30 -2.82 25.87
CA THR A 47 9.17 -3.72 26.10
C THR A 47 8.12 -3.56 25.01
N ALA A 48 7.22 -4.54 24.85
CA ALA A 48 6.06 -4.39 23.97
C ALA A 48 5.26 -3.11 24.28
N ALA A 49 5.10 -2.77 25.57
CA ALA A 49 4.45 -1.53 26.01
C ALA A 49 5.20 -0.25 25.60
N TYR A 50 6.54 -0.31 25.51
CA TYR A 50 7.35 0.82 25.05
C TYR A 50 7.07 1.11 23.57
N PHE A 51 7.13 0.09 22.70
CA PHE A 51 6.85 0.26 21.27
C PHE A 51 5.39 0.59 20.97
N GLU A 52 4.45 0.11 21.80
CA GLU A 52 3.04 0.51 21.72
C GLU A 52 2.85 2.00 21.99
N ASN A 53 3.48 2.53 23.05
CA ASN A 53 3.43 3.95 23.39
C ASN A 53 4.13 4.80 22.32
N LYS A 54 5.32 4.40 21.85
CA LYS A 54 6.03 5.08 20.76
C LYS A 54 5.22 5.11 19.46
N TRP A 55 4.54 4.01 19.13
CA TRP A 55 3.62 3.97 18.00
C TRP A 55 2.42 4.91 18.19
N ALA A 56 1.85 4.98 19.39
CA ALA A 56 0.75 5.89 19.69
C ALA A 56 1.19 7.36 19.55
N GLU A 57 2.38 7.72 20.03
CA GLU A 57 2.97 9.05 19.85
C GLU A 57 3.23 9.35 18.36
N GLN A 58 3.80 8.40 17.61
CA GLN A 58 4.03 8.56 16.18
C GLN A 58 2.71 8.75 15.42
N LYS A 59 1.68 7.97 15.76
CA LYS A 59 0.35 8.08 15.17
C LYS A 59 -0.30 9.42 15.52
N ALA A 60 -0.15 9.93 16.74
CA ALA A 60 -0.65 11.24 17.13
C ALA A 60 0.03 12.35 16.33
N ARG A 61 1.37 12.31 16.21
CA ARG A 61 2.13 13.25 15.37
C ARG A 61 1.71 13.17 13.90
N GLN A 62 1.53 11.96 13.36
CA GLN A 62 1.05 11.77 11.99
C GLN A 62 -0.38 12.30 11.82
N LEU A 63 -1.26 12.08 12.80
CA LEU A 63 -2.62 12.61 12.77
C LEU A 63 -2.61 14.15 12.79
N ASP A 64 -1.74 14.77 13.60
CA ASP A 64 -1.54 16.22 13.65
C ASP A 64 -1.00 16.77 12.33
N VAL A 65 -0.08 16.05 11.68
CA VAL A 65 0.44 16.40 10.34
C VAL A 65 -0.62 16.21 9.24
N ILE A 66 -1.49 15.20 9.39
CA ILE A 66 -2.60 14.91 8.47
C ILE A 66 -3.80 15.84 8.72
N THR A 67 -3.90 16.48 9.89
CA THR A 67 -4.97 17.47 10.11
C THR A 67 -4.93 18.52 9.01
N GLU A 68 -6.12 18.89 8.56
CA GLU A 68 -6.38 19.76 7.41
C GLU A 68 -5.47 21.00 7.41
N THR A 69 -5.11 21.51 8.59
CA THR A 69 -4.30 22.71 8.80
C THR A 69 -2.86 22.58 8.28
N GLN A 70 -2.16 21.45 8.47
CA GLN A 70 -0.78 21.30 7.99
C GLN A 70 -0.71 20.95 6.51
N LYS A 71 -1.67 20.14 6.02
CA LYS A 71 -1.82 19.89 4.59
C LYS A 71 -2.12 21.19 3.83
N GLN A 72 -3.08 21.98 4.30
CA GLN A 72 -3.36 23.30 3.75
C GLN A 72 -2.15 24.24 3.84
N LYS A 73 -1.39 24.21 4.94
CA LYS A 73 -0.14 24.99 5.07
C LYS A 73 0.91 24.57 4.04
N ARG A 74 1.13 23.26 3.82
CA ARG A 74 2.05 22.76 2.80
C ARG A 74 1.59 23.12 1.38
N GLU A 75 0.31 22.97 1.10
CA GLU A 75 -0.28 23.34 -0.18
C GLU A 75 -0.12 24.85 -0.45
N ARG A 76 -0.46 25.71 0.52
CA ARG A 76 -0.30 27.16 0.39
C ARG A 76 1.16 27.59 0.25
N VAL A 77 2.10 26.99 1.00
CA VAL A 77 3.55 27.23 0.83
C VAL A 77 4.02 26.76 -0.55
N SER A 78 3.47 25.66 -1.08
CA SER A 78 3.76 25.19 -2.43
C SER A 78 3.31 26.20 -3.50
N VAL A 79 2.12 26.79 -3.35
CA VAL A 79 1.63 27.83 -4.27
C VAL A 79 2.48 29.09 -4.16
N LEU A 80 2.82 29.54 -2.95
CA LEU A 80 3.71 30.70 -2.74
C LEU A 80 5.06 30.52 -3.45
N LEU A 81 5.70 29.36 -3.29
CA LEU A 81 6.97 29.08 -3.95
C LEU A 81 6.82 29.12 -5.48
N GLY A 82 5.68 28.69 -6.02
CA GLY A 82 5.38 28.80 -7.46
C GLY A 82 5.24 30.25 -7.93
N LEU A 83 4.55 31.10 -7.17
CA LEU A 83 4.44 32.53 -7.50
C LEU A 83 5.78 33.26 -7.36
N GLU A 84 6.59 32.93 -6.36
CA GLU A 84 7.96 33.48 -6.21
C GLU A 84 8.83 33.11 -7.43
N GLU A 85 8.72 31.87 -7.93
CA GLU A 85 9.41 31.43 -9.14
C GLU A 85 8.93 32.20 -10.38
N GLU A 86 7.62 32.34 -10.56
CA GLU A 86 7.01 33.07 -11.67
C GLU A 86 7.42 34.56 -11.67
N LEU A 87 7.49 35.18 -10.49
CA LEU A 87 7.97 36.55 -10.33
C LEU A 87 9.44 36.67 -10.76
N ILE A 88 10.29 35.77 -10.29
CA ILE A 88 11.72 35.78 -10.63
C ILE A 88 11.93 35.57 -12.14
N GLU A 89 11.18 34.67 -12.76
CA GLU A 89 11.24 34.44 -14.20
C GLU A 89 10.74 35.65 -15.00
N SER A 90 9.63 36.27 -14.57
CA SER A 90 9.08 37.46 -15.19
C SER A 90 10.04 38.66 -15.11
N LEU A 91 10.70 38.85 -13.97
CA LEU A 91 11.71 39.89 -13.77
C LEU A 91 12.97 39.64 -14.61
N LYS A 92 13.45 38.39 -14.68
CA LYS A 92 14.58 38.02 -15.56
C LYS A 92 14.25 38.31 -17.02
N ARG A 93 13.08 37.88 -17.49
CA ARG A 93 12.61 38.11 -18.85
C ARG A 93 12.50 39.60 -19.18
N LEU A 94 12.02 40.41 -18.24
CA LEU A 94 11.96 41.86 -18.38
C LEU A 94 13.37 42.47 -18.49
N ASN A 95 14.31 42.04 -17.65
CA ASN A 95 15.70 42.50 -17.70
C ASN A 95 16.41 42.08 -19.00
N ASP A 96 16.18 40.85 -19.48
CA ASP A 96 16.74 40.35 -20.74
C ASP A 96 16.23 41.16 -21.95
N ILE A 97 14.97 41.57 -21.96
CA ILE A 97 14.44 42.41 -23.04
C ILE A 97 14.92 43.87 -22.90
N GLN A 98 15.07 44.36 -21.68
CA GLN A 98 15.59 45.70 -21.41
C GLN A 98 17.06 45.85 -21.80
N SER A 99 17.88 44.83 -21.54
CA SER A 99 19.31 44.80 -21.88
C SER A 99 19.57 44.68 -23.40
N LYS A 100 18.62 44.15 -24.19
CA LYS A 100 18.70 44.21 -25.66
C LYS A 100 18.63 45.65 -26.16
N HIS A 101 19.58 46.03 -27.02
CA HIS A 101 19.55 47.31 -27.73
C HIS A 101 18.23 47.47 -28.53
N ARG A 102 17.65 48.68 -28.48
CA ARG A 102 16.36 49.02 -29.11
C ARG A 102 16.24 48.61 -30.58
N ARG A 103 17.36 48.61 -31.32
CA ARG A 103 17.41 48.24 -32.75
C ARG A 103 17.37 46.73 -33.02
N VAL A 104 17.60 45.90 -32.00
CA VAL A 104 17.61 44.44 -32.07
C VAL A 104 16.29 43.84 -31.55
N ARG A 105 15.43 44.67 -30.94
CA ARG A 105 14.15 44.20 -30.38
C ARG A 105 13.16 43.84 -31.47
N THR A 106 12.54 42.68 -31.32
CA THR A 106 11.46 42.22 -32.19
C THR A 106 10.13 42.84 -31.78
N GLN A 107 9.12 42.74 -32.64
CA GLN A 107 7.76 43.18 -32.29
C GLN A 107 7.20 42.41 -31.09
N ALA A 108 7.54 41.13 -30.95
CA ALA A 108 7.18 40.31 -29.79
C ALA A 108 7.84 40.81 -28.50
N ASP A 109 9.11 41.25 -28.55
CA ASP A 109 9.80 41.85 -27.40
C ASP A 109 9.11 43.15 -26.95
N ASN A 110 8.63 43.98 -27.89
CA ASN A 110 7.94 45.24 -27.56
C ASN A 110 6.55 45.01 -26.95
N VAL A 111 5.81 44.01 -27.43
CA VAL A 111 4.53 43.60 -26.83
C VAL A 111 4.76 43.04 -25.42
N ALA A 112 5.80 42.22 -25.23
CA ALA A 112 6.16 41.71 -23.91
C ALA A 112 6.57 42.82 -22.94
N LEU A 113 7.31 43.85 -23.37
CA LEU A 113 7.66 45.01 -22.52
C LEU A 113 6.44 45.79 -22.01
N MET A 114 5.34 45.80 -22.77
CA MET A 114 4.10 46.47 -22.37
C MET A 114 3.26 45.60 -21.43
N ALA A 115 3.30 44.28 -21.58
CA ALA A 115 2.48 43.35 -20.81
C ALA A 115 3.14 42.89 -19.50
N LEU A 116 4.47 42.64 -19.52
CA LEU A 116 5.21 42.07 -18.38
C LEU A 116 5.16 42.91 -17.10
N PRO A 117 5.20 44.25 -17.12
CA PRO A 117 5.04 45.04 -15.90
C PRO A 117 3.68 44.81 -15.23
N GLY A 118 2.61 44.60 -16.01
CA GLY A 118 1.29 44.29 -15.48
C GLY A 118 1.20 42.87 -14.91
N THR A 119 1.88 41.88 -15.50
CA THR A 119 1.93 40.53 -14.95
C THR A 119 2.78 40.48 -13.67
N VAL A 120 3.89 41.22 -13.61
CA VAL A 120 4.72 41.37 -12.41
C VAL A 120 3.91 41.95 -11.26
N ALA A 121 3.22 43.07 -11.49
CA ALA A 121 2.37 43.69 -10.46
C ALA A 121 1.25 42.75 -9.99
N SER A 122 0.64 41.99 -10.91
CA SER A 122 -0.39 41.00 -10.56
C SER A 122 0.16 39.82 -9.74
N VAL A 123 1.38 39.36 -10.01
CA VAL A 123 2.01 38.27 -9.25
C VAL A 123 2.44 38.78 -7.87
N GLU A 124 2.97 40.01 -7.79
CA GLU A 124 3.28 40.68 -6.52
C GLU A 124 2.03 40.82 -5.64
N GLU A 125 0.91 41.27 -6.19
CA GLU A 125 -0.37 41.38 -5.46
C GLU A 125 -0.88 40.00 -4.97
N GLN A 126 -0.72 38.95 -5.77
CA GLN A 126 -1.10 37.58 -5.37
C GLN A 126 -0.16 37.01 -4.29
N ILE A 127 1.13 37.35 -4.32
CA ILE A 127 2.09 36.99 -3.27
C ILE A 127 1.72 37.72 -1.98
N GLU A 128 1.41 39.02 -2.04
CA GLU A 128 0.98 39.79 -0.86
C GLU A 128 -0.34 39.26 -0.28
N ALA A 129 -1.35 39.01 -1.12
CA ALA A 129 -2.63 38.45 -0.69
C ALA A 129 -2.46 37.05 -0.06
N MET A 130 -1.65 36.18 -0.66
CA MET A 130 -1.37 34.86 -0.06
C MET A 130 -0.49 34.95 1.18
N ALA A 131 0.44 35.90 1.26
CA ALA A 131 1.21 36.18 2.46
C ALA A 131 0.31 36.69 3.60
N ASP A 132 -0.71 37.48 3.30
CA ASP A 132 -1.73 37.96 4.24
C ASP A 132 -2.69 36.84 4.68
N GLU A 133 -3.10 35.95 3.77
CA GLU A 133 -3.91 34.77 4.09
C GLU A 133 -3.14 33.72 4.89
N LEU A 134 -1.84 33.57 4.60
CA LEU A 134 -0.91 32.85 5.43
C LEU A 134 -0.63 33.59 6.73
N GLY A 135 -0.83 34.92 6.77
CA GLY A 135 -0.63 35.84 7.90
C GLY A 135 -1.87 36.11 8.77
N GLY A 136 -2.91 35.26 8.70
CA GLY A 136 -4.06 35.31 9.61
C GLY A 136 -3.66 35.26 11.10
N THR A 137 -4.58 35.47 12.04
CA THR A 137 -4.28 35.63 13.48
C THR A 137 -3.41 34.53 14.11
N GLU A 138 -3.36 33.32 13.53
CA GLU A 138 -2.46 32.23 13.93
C GLU A 138 -0.98 32.44 13.50
N PHE A 139 -0.74 33.24 12.46
CA PHE A 139 0.58 33.58 11.94
C PHE A 139 1.01 35.02 12.21
N ARG A 140 0.12 35.92 12.66
CA ARG A 140 0.54 37.26 13.10
C ARG A 140 1.49 37.22 14.31
N GLY A 141 1.47 36.13 15.10
CA GLY A 141 2.49 35.82 16.11
C GLY A 141 3.77 35.15 15.58
N LEU A 142 3.81 34.75 14.30
CA LEU A 142 4.96 34.11 13.63
C LEU A 142 5.61 35.01 12.55
N ALA A 143 4.86 35.92 11.92
CA ALA A 143 5.35 36.91 10.96
C ALA A 143 5.66 38.26 11.61
N GLY A 144 5.15 38.50 12.83
CA GLY A 144 5.51 39.61 13.68
C GLY A 144 6.52 39.20 14.75
N ALA A 145 7.80 39.45 14.50
CA ALA A 145 8.89 39.52 15.48
C ALA A 145 9.66 38.24 15.92
N THR A 146 9.43 37.05 15.36
CA THR A 146 10.37 35.92 15.56
C THR A 146 10.64 35.14 14.27
N ARG A 147 11.92 35.01 13.92
CA ARG A 147 12.42 34.13 12.86
C ARG A 147 12.14 32.67 13.24
N ASN A 148 11.07 32.10 12.70
CA ASN A 148 10.66 30.73 13.03
C ASN A 148 11.32 29.71 12.10
N GLN A 149 12.35 29.04 12.62
CA GLN A 149 13.16 28.04 11.91
C GLN A 149 12.30 26.90 11.33
N THR A 150 11.22 26.52 12.01
CA THR A 150 10.29 25.47 11.58
C THR A 150 9.59 25.79 10.26
N THR A 151 9.26 27.06 10.00
CA THR A 151 8.63 27.49 8.75
C THR A 151 9.64 27.48 7.60
N ALA A 152 10.89 27.87 7.87
CA ALA A 152 11.96 27.84 6.88
C ALA A 152 12.34 26.40 6.50
N LEU A 153 12.37 25.49 7.48
CA LEU A 153 12.54 24.05 7.25
C LEU A 153 11.36 23.45 6.47
N LEU A 154 10.13 23.91 6.72
CA LEU A 154 8.96 23.47 5.96
C LEU A 154 9.05 23.92 4.49
N ALA A 155 9.45 25.17 4.21
CA ALA A 155 9.69 25.65 2.85
C ALA A 155 10.79 24.86 2.13
N LEU A 156 11.90 24.55 2.82
CA LEU A 156 12.96 23.68 2.31
C LEU A 156 12.43 22.27 1.96
N SER A 157 11.63 21.68 2.85
CA SER A 157 11.06 20.34 2.63
C SER A 157 10.10 20.31 1.43
N VAL A 158 9.32 21.37 1.22
CA VAL A 158 8.41 21.50 0.08
C VAL A 158 9.18 21.70 -1.22
N ALA A 159 10.20 22.55 -1.23
CA ALA A 159 11.07 22.75 -2.39
C ALA A 159 11.82 21.45 -2.77
N GLN A 160 12.31 20.71 -1.78
CA GLN A 160 12.94 19.43 -1.99
C GLN A 160 11.97 18.35 -2.50
N GLY A 161 10.72 18.35 -2.02
CA GLY A 161 9.65 17.49 -2.53
C GLY A 161 9.34 17.74 -4.01
N LYS A 162 9.23 19.02 -4.43
CA LYS A 162 9.06 19.38 -5.85
C LYS A 162 10.21 18.89 -6.71
N LEU A 163 11.45 18.99 -6.23
CA LEU A 163 12.64 18.48 -6.92
C LEU A 163 12.61 16.95 -7.07
N TYR A 164 12.13 16.24 -6.05
CA TYR A 164 11.94 14.78 -6.10
C TYR A 164 10.87 14.39 -7.12
N GLU A 165 9.71 15.06 -7.11
CA GLU A 165 8.62 14.80 -8.06
C GLU A 165 9.05 15.05 -9.52
N ALA A 166 9.76 16.14 -9.78
CA ALA A 166 10.33 16.43 -11.11
C ALA A 166 11.28 15.31 -11.58
N ARG A 167 12.08 14.77 -10.66
CA ARG A 167 13.01 13.68 -10.94
C ARG A 167 12.34 12.32 -11.16
N VAL A 168 11.35 11.97 -10.35
CA VAL A 168 10.54 10.76 -10.54
C VAL A 168 9.76 10.84 -11.85
N GLY A 169 9.14 11.99 -12.14
CA GLY A 169 8.47 12.26 -13.42
C GLY A 169 9.39 12.06 -14.62
N LEU A 170 10.66 12.45 -14.53
CA LEU A 170 11.66 12.21 -15.57
C LEU A 170 12.05 10.73 -15.68
N THR A 171 12.19 10.03 -14.56
CA THR A 171 12.50 8.58 -14.55
C THR A 171 11.36 7.79 -15.18
N GLU A 172 10.11 8.14 -14.84
CA GLU A 172 8.91 7.58 -15.45
C GLU A 172 8.79 7.94 -16.94
N ALA A 173 9.06 9.20 -17.34
CA ALA A 173 9.04 9.62 -18.74
C ALA A 173 10.12 8.91 -19.58
N ARG A 174 11.29 8.63 -18.99
CA ARG A 174 12.34 7.80 -19.61
C ARG A 174 11.91 6.34 -19.74
N LEU A 175 11.17 5.81 -18.78
CA LEU A 175 10.60 4.46 -18.82
C LEU A 175 9.49 4.33 -19.88
N ARG A 176 8.68 5.40 -20.06
CA ARG A 176 7.49 5.43 -20.92
C ARG A 176 7.73 5.80 -22.39
N ARG A 177 8.97 5.94 -22.88
CA ARG A 177 9.31 6.53 -24.20
C ARG A 177 8.30 6.26 -25.32
N HIS A 178 7.34 7.17 -25.47
CA HIS A 178 6.75 7.66 -26.71
C HIS A 178 6.08 9.00 -26.44
N ARG A 179 6.49 9.99 -27.24
CA ARG A 179 6.06 11.40 -27.34
C ARG A 179 6.95 12.42 -26.61
N ASN A 180 7.44 13.34 -27.42
CA ASN A 180 8.47 14.33 -27.16
C ASN A 180 8.04 15.37 -26.12
N THR A 181 8.45 15.18 -24.87
CA THR A 181 8.71 16.27 -23.90
C THR A 181 9.59 15.73 -22.76
N GLY A 182 10.77 15.22 -23.10
CA GLY A 182 11.77 14.81 -22.11
C GLY A 182 12.55 16.01 -21.61
N GLY A 183 11.98 16.78 -20.67
CA GLY A 183 12.75 17.75 -19.91
C GLY A 183 13.63 17.03 -18.90
N ILE A 184 14.90 17.44 -18.81
CA ILE A 184 15.72 17.39 -17.57
C ILE A 184 14.84 17.97 -16.43
N PRO A 185 14.96 17.62 -15.12
CA PRO A 185 14.29 18.43 -14.10
C PRO A 185 14.60 19.89 -14.41
N SER A 186 13.55 20.70 -14.39
CA SER A 186 13.70 22.07 -14.84
C SER A 186 14.77 22.69 -13.97
N TYR A 187 15.72 23.37 -14.62
CA TYR A 187 16.70 24.19 -13.92
C TYR A 187 16.01 25.12 -12.90
N VAL A 188 14.71 25.41 -13.12
CA VAL A 188 13.78 26.08 -12.22
C VAL A 188 13.68 25.40 -10.85
N GLU A 189 13.28 24.12 -10.74
CA GLU A 189 13.05 23.49 -9.42
C GLU A 189 14.35 23.35 -8.60
N TYR A 190 15.48 23.07 -9.28
CA TYR A 190 16.79 23.03 -8.63
C TYR A 190 17.23 24.40 -8.11
N ASN A 191 17.06 25.46 -8.91
CA ASN A 191 17.38 26.81 -8.48
C ASN A 191 16.50 27.27 -7.31
N SER A 192 15.25 26.84 -7.28
CA SER A 192 14.35 27.12 -6.16
C SER A 192 14.85 26.50 -4.86
N TYR A 193 15.26 25.23 -4.91
CA TYR A 193 15.94 24.59 -3.78
C TYR A 193 17.20 25.36 -3.35
N CYS A 194 18.11 25.67 -4.27
CA CYS A 194 19.34 26.43 -3.98
C CYS A 194 19.06 27.80 -3.35
N ARG A 195 18.04 28.53 -3.82
CA ARG A 195 17.64 29.82 -3.24
C ARG A 195 17.10 29.68 -1.82
N GLN A 196 16.29 28.66 -1.56
CA GLN A 196 15.78 28.42 -0.21
C GLN A 196 16.90 28.01 0.76
N VAL A 197 17.87 27.20 0.30
CA VAL A 197 19.06 26.87 1.10
C VAL A 197 19.90 28.12 1.39
N ALA A 198 20.13 28.97 0.38
CA ALA A 198 20.85 30.22 0.57
C ALA A 198 20.12 31.19 1.53
N LYS A 199 18.79 31.29 1.43
CA LYS A 199 17.96 32.08 2.35
C LYS A 199 18.04 31.55 3.78
N TYR A 200 17.95 30.23 3.95
CA TYR A 200 18.09 29.58 5.26
C TYR A 200 19.46 29.81 5.89
N ALA A 201 20.54 29.75 5.10
CA ALA A 201 21.90 30.00 5.58
C ALA A 201 22.11 31.44 6.09
N VAL A 202 21.46 32.43 5.45
CA VAL A 202 21.49 33.83 5.87
C VAL A 202 20.65 34.05 7.13
N ASP A 203 19.46 33.43 7.19
CA ASP A 203 18.52 33.62 8.30
C ASP A 203 18.97 32.88 9.58
N TYR A 204 19.66 31.74 9.44
CA TYR A 204 20.07 30.83 10.52
C TYR A 204 21.53 30.36 10.36
N PRO A 205 22.54 31.23 10.59
CA PRO A 205 23.95 30.90 10.40
C PRO A 205 24.49 29.84 11.37
N ASN A 206 23.86 29.70 12.55
CA ASN A 206 24.28 28.75 13.59
C ASN A 206 23.56 27.39 13.50
N ALA A 207 22.62 27.21 12.57
CA ALA A 207 21.92 25.95 12.36
C ALA A 207 22.71 25.00 11.46
N VAL A 208 22.40 23.70 11.51
CA VAL A 208 22.95 22.72 10.57
C VAL A 208 22.54 23.11 9.15
N GLN A 209 23.54 23.32 8.29
CA GLN A 209 23.29 23.83 6.95
C GLN A 209 22.83 22.72 6.02
N PRO A 210 21.79 22.96 5.20
CA PRO A 210 21.39 22.00 4.21
C PRO A 210 22.49 21.71 3.18
N GLU A 211 22.62 20.45 2.76
CA GLU A 211 23.53 20.08 1.68
C GLU A 211 23.08 20.76 0.37
N MET A 212 24.05 21.33 -0.35
CA MET A 212 23.85 21.96 -1.66
C MET A 212 24.64 21.21 -2.74
N PRO A 213 24.25 19.97 -3.08
CA PRO A 213 24.90 19.20 -4.14
C PRO A 213 24.61 19.81 -5.53
N ASP A 214 25.53 19.60 -6.47
CA ASP A 214 25.37 20.02 -7.86
C ASP A 214 24.21 19.29 -8.52
N LEU A 215 23.59 19.92 -9.53
CA LEU A 215 22.44 19.35 -10.25
C LEU A 215 22.73 17.95 -10.81
N GLU A 216 23.93 17.71 -11.33
CA GLU A 216 24.35 16.40 -11.84
C GLU A 216 24.41 15.33 -10.73
N THR A 217 24.88 15.72 -9.55
CA THR A 217 24.94 14.86 -8.36
C THR A 217 23.54 14.52 -7.86
N VAL A 218 22.65 15.51 -7.75
CA VAL A 218 21.23 15.28 -7.38
C VAL A 218 20.55 14.31 -8.35
N MET A 219 20.88 14.43 -9.63
CA MET A 219 20.32 13.59 -10.69
C MET A 219 20.79 12.14 -10.66
N SER A 220 21.92 11.86 -10.02
CA SER A 220 22.50 10.53 -9.92
C SER A 220 22.20 9.82 -8.59
N MET A 221 21.70 10.52 -7.56
CA MET A 221 21.38 9.93 -6.24
C MET A 221 20.33 8.80 -6.32
N PRO A 222 20.35 7.72 -5.55
CA PRO A 222 19.21 6.79 -5.52
C PRO A 222 17.92 7.45 -4.99
N LEU A 223 16.73 6.92 -5.31
CA LEU A 223 15.45 7.47 -4.78
C LEU A 223 15.29 7.27 -3.27
N GLY A 224 16.05 6.34 -2.69
CA GLY A 224 16.14 6.12 -1.24
C GLY A 224 17.29 6.86 -0.57
N ASP A 225 17.94 7.80 -1.26
CA ASP A 225 19.04 8.58 -0.70
C ASP A 225 18.58 9.40 0.52
N PRO A 226 19.37 9.44 1.61
CA PRO A 226 19.07 10.25 2.80
C PRO A 226 18.81 11.73 2.48
N PHE A 227 19.39 12.25 1.39
CA PHE A 227 19.09 13.59 0.88
C PHE A 227 17.59 13.83 0.80
N TRP A 228 16.81 12.91 0.22
CA TRP A 228 15.36 13.06 0.04
C TRP A 228 14.54 12.99 1.33
N ASN A 229 15.16 12.59 2.45
CA ASN A 229 14.52 12.40 3.75
C ASN A 229 15.00 13.45 4.75
N ARG A 230 14.63 14.72 4.56
CA ARG A 230 14.85 15.76 5.58
C ARG A 230 13.80 15.69 6.70
N GLY A 231 13.91 14.67 7.53
CA GLY A 231 13.63 14.78 8.95
C GLY A 231 14.98 14.76 9.65
N GLU A 232 15.51 15.91 10.03
CA GLU A 232 16.80 16.00 10.72
C GLU A 232 16.69 15.29 12.07
N ILE A 233 17.12 14.02 12.12
CA ILE A 233 17.37 13.31 13.37
C ILE A 233 18.88 13.43 13.59
N PRO A 234 19.35 14.04 14.70
CA PRO A 234 20.76 14.09 15.07
C PRO A 234 21.40 12.69 15.00
N PRO A 235 22.70 12.56 14.66
CA PRO A 235 23.34 11.25 14.49
C PRO A 235 23.24 10.35 15.75
N GLU A 236 23.26 10.96 16.94
CA GLU A 236 23.05 10.25 18.23
C GLU A 236 21.61 9.75 18.39
N GLU A 237 20.64 10.46 17.82
CA GLU A 237 19.23 10.07 17.81
C GLU A 237 18.89 9.16 16.62
N GLN A 238 19.77 9.04 15.61
CA GLN A 238 19.54 8.23 14.41
C GLN A 238 19.58 6.74 14.72
N GLU A 239 20.52 6.29 15.56
CA GLU A 239 20.57 4.90 16.04
C GLU A 239 19.38 4.58 16.95
N ALA A 240 18.97 5.53 17.79
CA ALA A 240 17.78 5.39 18.63
C ALA A 240 16.49 5.39 17.80
N ALA A 241 16.42 6.20 16.74
CA ALA A 241 15.28 6.29 15.83
C ALA A 241 15.17 5.07 14.92
N GLU A 242 16.27 4.54 14.40
CA GLU A 242 16.27 3.29 13.64
C GLU A 242 15.91 2.09 14.53
N ARG A 243 16.35 2.10 15.79
CA ARG A 243 15.92 1.11 16.80
C ARG A 243 14.43 1.20 17.10
N ASP A 244 13.91 2.41 17.35
CA ASP A 244 12.50 2.66 17.58
C ASP A 244 11.67 2.29 16.33
N ARG A 245 12.15 2.62 15.12
CA ARG A 245 11.52 2.25 13.85
C ARG A 245 11.43 0.74 13.68
N LEU A 246 12.55 0.03 13.82
CA LEU A 246 12.61 -1.43 13.67
C LEU A 246 11.77 -2.14 14.74
N GLY A 247 11.77 -1.61 15.96
CA GLY A 247 10.95 -2.10 17.07
C GLY A 247 9.46 -1.87 16.85
N ILE A 248 9.04 -0.69 16.40
CA ILE A 248 7.65 -0.38 16.04
C ILE A 248 7.19 -1.26 14.87
N GLN A 249 8.01 -1.38 13.81
CA GLN A 249 7.69 -2.22 12.66
C GLN A 249 7.50 -3.69 13.06
N SER A 250 8.43 -4.23 13.86
CA SER A 250 8.35 -5.60 14.36
C SER A 250 7.16 -5.78 15.31
N PHE A 251 6.87 -4.81 16.18
CA PHE A 251 5.69 -4.84 17.04
C PHE A 251 4.37 -4.87 16.26
N LEU A 252 4.23 -4.03 15.24
CA LEU A 252 3.06 -4.00 14.36
C LEU A 252 2.95 -5.27 13.52
N SER A 253 4.08 -5.78 13.02
CA SER A 253 4.14 -7.05 12.28
C SER A 253 3.69 -8.23 13.14
N ARG A 254 4.14 -8.30 14.40
CA ARG A 254 3.69 -9.31 15.38
C ARG A 254 2.17 -9.23 15.59
N ARG A 255 1.66 -8.04 15.95
CA ARG A 255 0.23 -7.83 16.22
C ARG A 255 -0.65 -8.14 15.01
N SER A 256 -0.25 -7.70 13.82
CA SER A 256 -1.01 -7.95 12.58
C SER A 256 -0.97 -9.42 12.16
N SER A 257 0.17 -10.10 12.33
CA SER A 257 0.32 -11.52 12.04
C SER A 257 -0.51 -12.39 12.99
N GLU A 258 -0.53 -12.06 14.29
CA GLU A 258 -1.44 -12.71 15.25
C GLU A 258 -2.91 -12.55 14.85
N GLU A 259 -3.34 -11.34 14.45
CA GLU A 259 -4.74 -11.13 14.06
C GLU A 259 -5.10 -11.82 12.73
N GLU A 260 -4.17 -11.86 11.78
CA GLU A 260 -4.35 -12.61 10.53
C GLU A 260 -4.45 -14.11 10.82
N LEU A 261 -3.65 -14.65 11.73
CA LEU A 261 -3.78 -16.04 12.18
C LEU A 261 -5.15 -16.31 12.85
N ARG A 262 -5.65 -15.40 13.69
CA ARG A 262 -7.03 -15.50 14.26
C ARG A 262 -8.10 -15.40 13.17
N ARG A 263 -7.90 -14.56 12.15
CA ARG A 263 -8.79 -14.46 11.00
C ARG A 263 -8.82 -15.77 10.21
N ILE A 264 -7.67 -16.32 9.86
CA ILE A 264 -7.55 -17.62 9.18
C ILE A 264 -8.25 -18.72 10.01
N ALA A 265 -8.04 -18.72 11.33
CA ALA A 265 -8.70 -19.67 12.24
C ALA A 265 -10.24 -19.56 12.17
N ARG A 266 -10.80 -18.36 12.03
CA ARG A 266 -12.24 -18.14 11.82
C ARG A 266 -12.70 -18.60 10.44
N GLU A 267 -11.94 -18.29 9.39
CA GLU A 267 -12.26 -18.69 8.01
C GLU A 267 -12.25 -20.22 7.84
N VAL A 268 -11.30 -20.93 8.44
CA VAL A 268 -11.25 -22.40 8.47
C VAL A 268 -12.50 -23.00 9.11
N ARG A 269 -12.96 -22.45 10.23
CA ARG A 269 -14.19 -22.88 10.91
C ARG A 269 -15.44 -22.56 10.08
N GLN A 270 -15.49 -21.40 9.42
CA GLN A 270 -16.58 -21.05 8.52
C GLN A 270 -16.66 -22.01 7.32
N ILE A 271 -15.54 -22.35 6.69
CA ILE A 271 -15.49 -23.30 5.57
C ILE A 271 -15.94 -24.69 6.03
N THR A 272 -15.47 -25.14 7.20
CA THR A 272 -15.86 -26.42 7.80
C THR A 272 -17.36 -26.46 8.12
N GLY A 273 -17.88 -25.41 8.75
CA GLY A 273 -19.31 -25.26 9.06
C GLY A 273 -20.18 -25.20 7.79
N TRP A 274 -19.70 -24.51 6.76
CA TRP A 274 -20.35 -24.49 5.44
C TRP A 274 -20.41 -25.89 4.82
N ALA A 275 -19.32 -26.65 4.85
CA ALA A 275 -19.28 -28.02 4.32
C ALA A 275 -20.29 -28.93 5.05
N ASN A 276 -20.36 -28.83 6.38
CA ASN A 276 -21.31 -29.58 7.20
C ASN A 276 -22.77 -29.22 6.87
N SER A 277 -23.09 -27.92 6.79
CA SER A 277 -24.43 -27.45 6.39
C SER A 277 -24.79 -27.89 4.97
N TYR A 278 -23.83 -27.80 4.05
CA TYR A 278 -24.05 -28.15 2.64
C TYR A 278 -24.29 -29.65 2.45
N LEU A 279 -23.60 -30.52 3.20
CA LEU A 279 -23.92 -31.94 3.25
C LEU A 279 -25.36 -32.17 3.73
N GLY A 280 -25.79 -31.48 4.79
CA GLY A 280 -27.17 -31.54 5.29
C GLY A 280 -28.19 -31.18 4.22
N ARG A 281 -27.92 -30.16 3.40
CA ARG A 281 -28.80 -29.79 2.28
C ARG A 281 -28.85 -30.87 1.19
N ILE A 282 -27.70 -31.48 0.85
CA ILE A 282 -27.65 -32.57 -0.12
C ILE A 282 -28.44 -33.78 0.39
N THR A 283 -28.32 -34.14 1.67
CA THR A 283 -29.06 -35.28 2.23
C THR A 283 -30.56 -35.03 2.28
N THR A 284 -31.00 -33.83 2.67
CA THR A 284 -32.42 -33.44 2.61
C THR A 284 -32.95 -33.45 1.17
N LEU A 285 -32.16 -32.98 0.20
CA LEU A 285 -32.54 -33.02 -1.22
C LEU A 285 -32.71 -34.46 -1.70
N LYS A 286 -31.79 -35.37 -1.33
CA LYS A 286 -31.90 -36.81 -1.67
C LYS A 286 -33.15 -37.44 -1.08
N GLN A 287 -33.49 -37.12 0.18
CA GLN A 287 -34.71 -37.62 0.82
C GLN A 287 -35.98 -37.13 0.11
N ARG A 288 -36.02 -35.85 -0.27
CA ARG A 288 -37.16 -35.28 -1.01
C ARG A 288 -37.33 -35.90 -2.39
N VAL A 289 -36.22 -36.15 -3.11
CA VAL A 289 -36.25 -36.84 -4.40
C VAL A 289 -36.77 -38.28 -4.24
N ALA A 290 -36.36 -38.99 -3.19
CA ALA A 290 -36.80 -40.36 -2.93
C ALA A 290 -38.29 -40.45 -2.52
N ALA A 291 -38.83 -39.42 -1.88
CA ALA A 291 -40.22 -39.37 -1.43
C ALA A 291 -41.20 -38.82 -2.49
N ALA A 292 -40.71 -38.29 -3.61
CA ALA A 292 -41.55 -37.64 -4.60
C ALA A 292 -42.23 -38.67 -5.54
N PRO A 293 -43.49 -38.45 -5.93
CA PRO A 293 -44.22 -39.35 -6.84
C PRO A 293 -43.56 -39.43 -8.22
N VAL A 294 -43.54 -40.62 -8.81
CA VAL A 294 -42.82 -40.90 -10.07
C VAL A 294 -43.34 -39.99 -11.20
N GLY A 295 -42.44 -39.25 -11.86
CA GLY A 295 -42.74 -38.33 -12.95
C GLY A 295 -41.50 -37.58 -13.47
N THR A 296 -41.61 -36.92 -14.61
CA THR A 296 -40.49 -36.23 -15.31
C THR A 296 -39.78 -35.15 -14.48
N ASN A 297 -40.47 -34.53 -13.52
CA ASN A 297 -39.87 -33.58 -12.58
C ASN A 297 -38.98 -34.27 -11.54
N CYS A 298 -39.29 -35.51 -11.14
CA CYS A 298 -38.47 -36.30 -10.22
C CYS A 298 -37.17 -36.74 -10.87
N ASP A 299 -37.20 -37.13 -12.15
CA ASP A 299 -35.99 -37.51 -12.89
C ASP A 299 -35.02 -36.32 -13.06
N ARG A 300 -35.57 -35.14 -13.37
CA ARG A 300 -34.77 -33.89 -13.44
C ARG A 300 -34.16 -33.54 -12.09
N MET A 301 -34.93 -33.64 -11.01
CA MET A 301 -34.43 -33.39 -9.65
C MET A 301 -33.38 -34.42 -9.20
N ALA A 302 -33.55 -35.69 -9.56
CA ALA A 302 -32.56 -36.74 -9.33
C ALA A 302 -31.26 -36.46 -10.09
N CYS A 303 -31.35 -36.01 -11.33
CA CYS A 303 -30.19 -35.64 -12.15
C CYS A 303 -29.43 -34.45 -11.56
N ILE A 304 -30.14 -33.37 -11.17
CA ILE A 304 -29.55 -32.22 -10.47
C ILE A 304 -28.88 -32.64 -9.16
N CYS A 305 -29.56 -33.46 -8.36
CA CYS A 305 -29.03 -33.97 -7.10
C CYS A 305 -27.75 -34.81 -7.31
N SER A 306 -27.69 -35.60 -8.38
CA SER A 306 -26.50 -36.36 -8.77
C SER A 306 -25.35 -35.41 -9.14
N ILE A 307 -25.58 -34.43 -10.01
CA ILE A 307 -24.57 -33.45 -10.43
C ILE A 307 -24.01 -32.68 -9.21
N VAL A 308 -24.89 -32.17 -8.35
CA VAL A 308 -24.49 -31.43 -7.14
C VAL A 308 -23.68 -32.33 -6.20
N SER A 309 -24.10 -33.59 -6.02
CA SER A 309 -23.38 -34.56 -5.18
C SER A 309 -21.98 -34.83 -5.73
N LYS A 310 -21.84 -35.05 -7.05
CA LYS A 310 -20.53 -35.31 -7.69
C LYS A 310 -19.59 -34.11 -7.56
N LYS A 311 -20.09 -32.89 -7.80
CA LYS A 311 -19.30 -31.64 -7.64
C LYS A 311 -18.85 -31.44 -6.19
N ALA A 312 -19.75 -31.63 -5.22
CA ALA A 312 -19.42 -31.55 -3.80
C ALA A 312 -18.37 -32.58 -3.39
N CYS A 313 -18.48 -33.80 -3.91
CA CYS A 313 -17.52 -34.88 -3.67
C CYS A 313 -16.11 -34.53 -4.17
N LYS A 314 -15.98 -34.05 -5.41
CA LYS A 314 -14.69 -33.57 -5.96
C LYS A 314 -14.08 -32.46 -5.10
N LEU A 315 -14.89 -31.47 -4.71
CA LEU A 315 -14.44 -30.35 -3.87
C LEU A 315 -13.94 -30.83 -2.49
N TRP A 316 -14.73 -31.63 -1.79
CA TRP A 316 -14.38 -32.10 -0.44
C TRP A 316 -13.27 -33.14 -0.43
N LYS A 317 -13.05 -33.86 -1.54
CA LYS A 317 -11.89 -34.76 -1.66
C LYS A 317 -10.59 -33.96 -1.68
N ARG A 318 -10.56 -32.81 -2.38
CA ARG A 318 -9.41 -31.88 -2.36
C ARG A 318 -9.22 -31.21 -1.00
N TRP A 319 -10.30 -30.76 -0.36
CA TRP A 319 -10.21 -30.09 0.94
C TRP A 319 -9.92 -31.05 2.10
N GLY A 320 -10.26 -32.33 1.99
CA GLY A 320 -10.45 -33.22 3.13
C GLY A 320 -9.24 -33.40 4.04
N VAL A 321 -8.04 -33.51 3.46
CA VAL A 321 -6.79 -33.65 4.24
C VAL A 321 -6.39 -32.30 4.82
N GLU A 322 -6.29 -31.29 3.97
CA GLU A 322 -5.76 -29.98 4.35
C GLU A 322 -6.66 -29.24 5.33
N LEU A 323 -7.98 -29.26 5.14
CA LEU A 323 -8.92 -28.56 6.03
C LEU A 323 -8.95 -29.18 7.43
N LYS A 324 -8.78 -30.50 7.55
CA LYS A 324 -8.64 -31.17 8.86
C LYS A 324 -7.35 -30.73 9.56
N ARG A 325 -6.24 -30.67 8.81
CA ARG A 325 -4.94 -30.19 9.29
C ARG A 325 -5.04 -28.76 9.82
N GLN A 326 -5.60 -27.85 9.01
CA GLN A 326 -5.81 -26.45 9.38
C GLN A 326 -6.70 -26.28 10.62
N LEU A 327 -7.76 -27.09 10.77
CA LEU A 327 -8.65 -27.01 11.94
C LEU A 327 -7.94 -27.47 13.23
N GLN A 328 -6.97 -28.39 13.13
CA GLN A 328 -6.14 -28.81 14.26
C GLN A 328 -5.08 -27.75 14.59
N GLU A 329 -4.33 -27.28 13.58
CA GLU A 329 -3.22 -26.33 13.76
C GLU A 329 -3.70 -24.94 14.21
N THR A 330 -4.92 -24.53 13.83
CA THR A 330 -5.53 -23.26 14.28
C THR A 330 -6.39 -23.40 15.54
N GLY A 331 -6.33 -24.55 16.22
CA GLY A 331 -7.14 -24.86 17.39
C GLY A 331 -6.83 -23.98 18.61
N THR A 332 -5.56 -23.58 18.79
CA THR A 332 -5.09 -22.78 19.93
C THR A 332 -5.20 -21.26 19.71
N LEU A 333 -5.53 -20.82 18.50
CA LEU A 333 -5.54 -19.41 18.13
C LEU A 333 -6.81 -18.66 18.58
N LEU A 334 -7.87 -19.38 18.92
CA LEU A 334 -9.14 -18.81 19.38
C LEU A 334 -9.46 -19.31 20.80
N GLU A 335 -9.88 -18.40 21.66
CA GLU A 335 -10.29 -18.73 23.02
C GLU A 335 -11.70 -19.32 23.03
N ASN A 336 -11.94 -20.29 23.93
CA ASN A 336 -13.25 -20.88 24.21
C ASN A 336 -13.96 -21.56 23.02
N THR A 337 -13.25 -21.97 21.96
CA THR A 337 -13.86 -22.65 20.80
C THR A 337 -13.83 -24.17 20.85
N ARG A 338 -13.29 -24.78 21.91
CA ARG A 338 -13.02 -26.22 21.95
C ARG A 338 -14.24 -27.10 21.69
N GLU A 339 -15.37 -26.81 22.32
CA GLU A 339 -16.62 -27.58 22.13
C GLU A 339 -17.17 -27.43 20.71
N MET A 340 -17.14 -26.21 20.17
CA MET A 340 -17.54 -25.92 18.80
C MET A 340 -16.62 -26.61 17.79
N ASP A 341 -15.32 -26.68 18.06
CA ASP A 341 -14.35 -27.34 17.22
C ASP A 341 -14.57 -28.85 17.18
N GLU A 342 -14.90 -29.47 18.31
CA GLU A 342 -15.27 -30.89 18.34
C GLU A 342 -16.56 -31.18 17.56
N LEU A 343 -17.57 -30.31 17.65
CA LEU A 343 -18.78 -30.41 16.83
C LEU A 343 -18.48 -30.26 15.34
N LEU A 344 -17.64 -29.29 14.96
CA LEU A 344 -17.23 -29.07 13.59
C LEU A 344 -16.43 -30.25 13.04
N LYS A 345 -15.49 -30.80 13.82
CA LYS A 345 -14.72 -32.01 13.48
C LYS A 345 -15.62 -33.21 13.27
N ALA A 346 -16.53 -33.49 14.21
CA ALA A 346 -17.46 -34.61 14.11
C ALA A 346 -18.40 -34.47 12.91
N GLY A 347 -18.87 -33.25 12.62
CA GLY A 347 -19.63 -32.95 11.41
C GLY A 347 -18.83 -33.17 10.13
N PHE A 348 -17.58 -32.71 10.09
CA PHE A 348 -16.73 -32.81 8.92
C PHE A 348 -16.26 -34.24 8.67
N GLU A 349 -16.13 -35.04 9.71
CA GLU A 349 -15.87 -36.47 9.60
C GLU A 349 -16.98 -37.18 8.82
N LYS A 350 -18.26 -36.81 9.06
CA LYS A 350 -19.39 -37.29 8.26
C LYS A 350 -19.28 -36.86 6.80
N VAL A 351 -18.81 -35.63 6.54
CA VAL A 351 -18.53 -35.13 5.18
C VAL A 351 -17.46 -35.96 4.50
N THR A 352 -16.35 -36.25 5.17
CA THR A 352 -15.27 -37.07 4.59
C THR A 352 -15.71 -38.51 4.34
N GLN A 353 -16.44 -39.13 5.28
CA GLN A 353 -16.95 -40.48 5.09
C GLN A 353 -17.98 -40.58 3.95
N TRP A 354 -18.87 -39.59 3.84
CA TRP A 354 -19.82 -39.50 2.73
C TRP A 354 -19.09 -39.32 1.39
N THR A 355 -18.09 -38.45 1.37
CA THR A 355 -17.26 -38.16 0.20
C THR A 355 -16.53 -39.41 -0.26
N GLU A 356 -15.90 -40.14 0.66
CA GLU A 356 -15.17 -41.38 0.37
C GLU A 356 -16.10 -42.47 -0.18
N LYS A 357 -17.28 -42.66 0.41
CA LYS A 357 -18.29 -43.61 -0.09
C LYS A 357 -18.77 -43.25 -1.50
N LEU A 358 -19.01 -41.96 -1.77
CA LEU A 358 -19.46 -41.51 -3.08
C LEU A 358 -18.33 -41.56 -4.11
N TRP A 359 -17.10 -41.22 -3.70
CA TRP A 359 -15.90 -41.30 -4.53
C TRP A 359 -15.64 -42.72 -5.00
N ARG A 360 -15.68 -43.71 -4.09
CA ARG A 360 -15.54 -45.13 -4.46
C ARG A 360 -16.59 -45.59 -5.47
N LYS A 361 -17.84 -45.11 -5.34
CA LYS A 361 -18.91 -45.38 -6.31
C LYS A 361 -18.69 -44.72 -7.67
N MET A 362 -18.01 -43.58 -7.71
CA MET A 362 -17.64 -42.91 -8.96
C MET A 362 -16.40 -43.53 -9.60
N ALA A 363 -15.39 -43.90 -8.80
CA ALA A 363 -14.13 -44.49 -9.25
C ALA A 363 -14.29 -45.87 -9.91
N GLY A 364 -15.32 -46.64 -9.53
CA GLY A 364 -15.71 -47.86 -10.23
C GLY A 364 -16.28 -47.65 -11.65
N ILE A 365 -16.50 -46.41 -12.11
CA ILE A 365 -17.09 -46.04 -13.41
C ILE A 365 -16.09 -45.18 -14.22
N GLN A 366 -14.77 -45.41 -14.08
CA GLN A 366 -13.70 -44.50 -14.57
C GLN A 366 -13.71 -43.14 -13.85
N ALA A 367 -13.12 -43.06 -12.65
CA ALA A 367 -12.64 -41.77 -12.15
C ALA A 367 -11.12 -41.83 -12.07
N GLU A 368 -10.47 -41.18 -13.04
CA GLU A 368 -9.11 -40.70 -12.88
C GLU A 368 -9.04 -39.85 -11.60
N GLU A 369 -7.97 -40.03 -10.81
CA GLU A 369 -7.61 -39.05 -9.79
C GLU A 369 -7.59 -37.66 -10.45
N PRO A 370 -7.93 -36.57 -9.73
CA PRO A 370 -7.78 -35.25 -10.30
C PRO A 370 -6.35 -35.09 -10.82
N ASP A 371 -6.23 -35.10 -12.15
CA ASP A 371 -5.00 -35.35 -12.91
C ASP A 371 -4.01 -34.19 -12.74
N LEU A 372 -2.72 -34.53 -12.78
CA LEU A 372 -1.55 -33.64 -12.95
C LEU A 372 -1.73 -32.63 -14.10
N TYR A 373 -2.59 -32.91 -15.09
CA TYR A 373 -2.97 -31.96 -16.14
C TYR A 373 -3.73 -30.71 -15.63
N GLU A 374 -4.58 -30.83 -14.60
CA GLU A 374 -5.22 -29.65 -14.00
C GLU A 374 -4.20 -28.84 -13.17
N GLU A 375 -3.18 -29.49 -12.59
CA GLU A 375 -2.09 -28.80 -11.86
C GLU A 375 -1.17 -27.99 -12.79
N ALA A 376 -0.86 -28.51 -13.98
CA ALA A 376 -0.05 -27.81 -14.97
C ALA A 376 -0.78 -26.57 -15.56
N GLU A 377 -2.07 -26.69 -15.84
CA GLU A 377 -2.90 -25.53 -16.24
C GLU A 377 -3.06 -24.53 -15.09
N ASP A 378 -3.21 -24.99 -13.84
CA ASP A 378 -3.33 -24.14 -12.65
C ASP A 378 -2.02 -23.38 -12.36
N GLU A 379 -0.85 -24.02 -12.52
CA GLU A 379 0.46 -23.35 -12.42
C GLU A 379 0.70 -22.34 -13.54
N GLU A 380 0.26 -22.65 -14.76
CA GLU A 380 0.32 -21.73 -15.89
C GLU A 380 -0.63 -20.54 -15.67
N TYR A 381 -1.78 -20.78 -15.05
CA TYR A 381 -2.72 -19.72 -14.64
C TYR A 381 -2.16 -18.84 -13.51
N GLU A 382 -1.53 -19.41 -12.48
CA GLU A 382 -0.87 -18.65 -11.41
C GLU A 382 0.39 -17.91 -11.90
N ARG A 383 1.07 -18.41 -12.95
CA ARG A 383 2.17 -17.69 -13.62
C ARG A 383 1.67 -16.50 -14.44
N LEU A 384 0.53 -16.67 -15.11
CA LEU A 384 -0.03 -15.66 -16.00
C LEU A 384 -0.78 -14.55 -15.24
N TYR A 385 -1.34 -14.81 -14.05
CA TYR A 385 -2.19 -13.85 -13.34
C TYR A 385 -1.76 -13.60 -11.89
N ASP A 386 -1.78 -12.34 -11.44
CA ASP A 386 -1.47 -11.98 -10.05
C ASP A 386 -2.63 -12.21 -9.08
N LEU A 387 -2.42 -11.94 -7.78
CA LEU A 387 -3.40 -12.10 -6.69
C LEU A 387 -4.72 -11.32 -6.91
N ASN A 388 -4.74 -10.37 -7.84
CA ASN A 388 -5.91 -9.57 -8.20
C ASN A 388 -6.60 -10.04 -9.50
N GLY A 389 -6.04 -11.07 -10.17
CA GLY A 389 -6.57 -11.60 -11.42
C GLY A 389 -6.17 -10.78 -12.66
N GLU A 390 -5.11 -9.98 -12.57
CA GLU A 390 -4.56 -9.22 -13.69
C GLU A 390 -3.41 -10.00 -14.34
N MET A 391 -3.33 -10.01 -15.68
CA MET A 391 -2.25 -10.72 -16.37
C MET A 391 -0.90 -10.04 -16.08
N ARG A 392 0.10 -10.80 -15.65
CA ARG A 392 1.49 -10.34 -15.62
C ARG A 392 1.91 -10.04 -17.06
N GLU A 393 2.23 -8.78 -17.35
CA GLU A 393 2.80 -8.40 -18.65
C GLU A 393 4.06 -9.25 -18.91
N MET A 394 3.97 -10.18 -19.85
CA MET A 394 5.13 -10.92 -20.33
C MET A 394 6.04 -9.92 -21.05
N ARG A 395 7.15 -9.53 -20.41
CA ARG A 395 8.26 -8.90 -21.12
C ARG A 395 8.81 -9.94 -22.10
N ILE A 396 8.51 -9.72 -23.38
CA ILE A 396 9.07 -10.44 -24.52
C ILE A 396 10.57 -10.16 -24.60
#